data_AF-A0A1G3PZ42-F1
#
_entry.id   AF-A0A1G3PZ42-F1
#
_cell.length_a   1.000
_cell.length_b   1.000
_cell.length_c   1.000
_cell.angle_alpha   90.00
_cell.angle_beta   90.00
_cell.angle_gamma   90.00
#
_symmetry.space_group_name_H-M   'P 1'
#
loop_
_entity.id
_entity.type
_entity.pdbx_description
1 polymer ?
#
loop_
_entity_poly.entity_id
_entity_poly.type
_entity_poly.pdbx_seq_one_letter_code
_entity_poly.pdbx_strand_id
1 'polypeptide(L)'
;MPSVFSHIRRKNIIIGILSAVFFLSVPLIIFYSSGYSLRTGFHVVKTGGINLLFLPGGSSVSVDGKFYKKIPVFSDQLFIQGLNTGIHTIRAEKENYYPWIKRLEIKAQKVAVGYVLLVPVNPEIKNIPRYIPITGRKPGVDGQSRQYADLSVILQKNNITGKIRIKKKVVIWREGKRIFARWKGRKKMTPEFLVDNFFFKKNLIYQAKGEILDFDFYPGRNDTILISEHGHGIFTLEMDKRPPYQNAHKIMVNACNFAVINDIIYVHENEKIILVRLE
;
A
#
# COMPACT_ATOMS: atom_id res chain seq x y z
N MET A 1 -1.21 -11.02 72.90
CA MET A 1 -1.19 -11.40 71.46
C MET A 1 -2.33 -10.70 70.70
N PRO A 2 -2.18 -9.44 70.25
CA PRO A 2 -3.16 -8.82 69.36
C PRO A 2 -2.47 -8.14 68.16
N SER A 3 -2.20 -8.88 67.09
CA SER A 3 -1.77 -8.23 65.83
C SER A 3 -1.95 -9.10 64.58
N VAL A 4 -1.96 -10.43 64.73
CA VAL A 4 -2.04 -11.35 63.58
C VAL A 4 -3.44 -11.37 62.94
N PHE A 5 -4.51 -11.36 63.75
CA PHE A 5 -5.89 -11.42 63.24
C PHE A 5 -6.34 -10.16 62.48
N SER A 6 -5.84 -8.97 62.83
CA SER A 6 -6.19 -7.73 62.13
C SER A 6 -5.54 -7.65 60.74
N HIS A 7 -4.34 -8.21 60.59
CA HIS A 7 -3.62 -8.29 59.32
C HIS A 7 -4.32 -9.24 58.34
N ILE A 8 -4.83 -10.39 58.83
CA ILE A 8 -5.57 -11.36 58.02
C ILE A 8 -6.90 -10.76 57.51
N ARG A 9 -7.66 -10.04 58.36
CA ARG A 9 -8.91 -9.38 57.93
C ARG A 9 -8.69 -8.27 56.90
N ARG A 10 -7.66 -7.42 57.08
CA ARG A 10 -7.29 -6.39 56.09
C ARG A 10 -6.86 -7.01 54.76
N LYS A 11 -6.05 -8.07 54.78
CA LYS A 11 -5.64 -8.81 53.59
C LYS A 11 -6.85 -9.37 52.83
N ASN A 12 -7.80 -9.98 53.53
CA ASN A 12 -9.00 -10.55 52.90
C ASN A 12 -9.92 -9.48 52.29
N ILE A 13 -10.05 -8.31 52.92
CA ILE A 13 -10.80 -7.17 52.36
C ILE A 13 -10.13 -6.67 51.07
N ILE A 14 -8.80 -6.49 51.08
CA ILE A 14 -8.05 -6.07 49.89
C ILE A 14 -8.21 -7.09 48.76
N ILE A 15 -8.08 -8.39 49.06
CA ILE A 15 -8.29 -9.46 48.07
C ILE A 15 -9.72 -9.44 47.53
N GLY A 16 -10.73 -9.23 48.38
CA GLY A 16 -12.12 -9.11 47.96
C GLY A 16 -12.34 -7.93 47.01
N ILE A 17 -11.78 -6.76 47.33
CA ILE A 17 -11.85 -5.56 46.48
C ILE A 17 -11.15 -5.79 45.15
N LEU A 18 -9.91 -6.32 45.16
CA LEU A 18 -9.17 -6.62 43.93
C LEU A 18 -9.90 -7.64 43.06
N SER A 19 -10.50 -8.67 43.67
CA SER A 19 -11.32 -9.66 42.96
C SER A 19 -12.55 -9.01 42.33
N ALA A 20 -13.27 -8.17 43.07
CA ALA A 20 -14.43 -7.45 42.54
C ALA A 20 -14.04 -6.53 41.36
N VAL A 21 -12.95 -5.77 41.50
CA VAL A 21 -12.42 -4.91 40.42
C VAL A 21 -12.03 -5.76 39.21
N PHE A 22 -11.39 -6.92 39.40
CA PHE A 22 -11.05 -7.83 38.32
C PHE A 22 -12.30 -8.37 37.61
N PHE A 23 -13.28 -8.90 38.36
CA PHE A 23 -14.52 -9.44 37.79
C PHE A 23 -15.42 -8.40 37.14
N LEU A 24 -15.32 -7.12 37.54
CA LEU A 24 -16.00 -6.01 36.86
C LEU A 24 -15.23 -5.55 35.62
N SER A 25 -13.92 -5.36 35.72
CA SER A 25 -13.10 -4.82 34.63
C SER A 25 -12.97 -5.79 33.46
N VAL A 26 -12.86 -7.10 33.69
CA VAL A 26 -12.66 -8.09 32.62
C VAL A 26 -13.84 -8.11 31.62
N PRO A 27 -15.11 -8.23 32.03
CA PRO A 27 -16.24 -8.13 31.10
C PRO A 27 -16.30 -6.80 30.36
N LEU A 28 -15.98 -5.68 31.03
CA LEU A 28 -15.92 -4.34 30.43
C LEU A 28 -14.83 -4.26 29.34
N ILE A 29 -13.64 -4.82 29.61
CA ILE A 29 -12.55 -4.90 28.64
C ILE A 29 -12.93 -5.80 27.48
N ILE A 30 -13.50 -7.00 27.73
CA ILE A 30 -13.97 -7.92 26.69
C ILE A 30 -15.04 -7.25 25.82
N PHE A 31 -15.99 -6.53 26.43
CA PHE A 31 -17.04 -5.80 25.72
C PHE A 31 -16.45 -4.74 24.79
N TYR A 32 -15.51 -3.93 25.28
CA TYR A 32 -14.81 -2.94 24.47
C TYR A 32 -13.98 -3.58 23.34
N SER A 33 -13.15 -4.59 23.67
CA SER A 33 -12.27 -5.28 22.71
C SER A 33 -13.03 -6.10 21.66
N SER A 34 -14.26 -6.54 21.94
CA SER A 34 -15.12 -7.23 20.97
C SER A 34 -15.85 -6.28 20.00
N GLY A 35 -15.54 -4.98 20.06
CA GLY A 35 -16.05 -3.98 19.14
C GLY A 35 -17.34 -3.31 19.58
N TYR A 36 -17.70 -3.35 20.87
CA TYR A 36 -18.82 -2.57 21.38
C TYR A 36 -18.35 -1.24 21.96
N SER A 37 -19.09 -0.17 21.70
CA SER A 37 -18.83 1.15 22.27
C SER A 37 -20.10 1.71 22.91
N LEU A 38 -19.94 2.28 24.11
CA LEU A 38 -20.98 3.03 24.80
C LEU A 38 -20.96 4.47 24.29
N ARG A 39 -22.05 4.89 23.64
CA ARG A 39 -22.24 6.28 23.19
C ARG A 39 -23.03 7.07 24.23
N THR A 40 -23.04 8.39 24.05
CA THR A 40 -23.88 9.33 24.82
C THR A 40 -25.32 8.82 24.88
N GLY A 41 -25.87 8.70 26.09
CA GLY A 41 -27.20 8.11 26.33
C GLY A 41 -27.22 6.60 26.60
N PHE A 42 -26.06 5.98 26.88
CA PHE A 42 -25.92 4.53 27.14
C PHE A 42 -26.32 3.62 25.98
N HIS A 43 -26.34 4.14 24.75
CA HIS A 43 -26.59 3.33 23.56
C HIS A 43 -25.35 2.51 23.20
N VAL A 44 -25.51 1.19 23.22
CA VAL A 44 -24.49 0.25 22.77
C VAL A 44 -24.50 0.19 21.25
N VAL A 45 -23.38 0.58 20.63
CA VAL A 45 -23.19 0.47 19.18
C VAL A 45 -22.09 -0.53 18.87
N LYS A 46 -22.31 -1.34 17.84
CA LYS A 46 -21.25 -2.17 17.26
C LYS A 46 -20.35 -1.29 16.41
N THR A 47 -19.05 -1.45 16.58
CA THR A 47 -18.00 -0.73 15.87
C THR A 47 -17.17 -1.72 15.05
N GLY A 48 -16.41 -1.20 14.10
CA GLY A 48 -15.40 -1.93 13.36
C GLY A 48 -14.07 -1.21 13.40
N GLY A 49 -13.16 -1.63 12.52
CA GLY A 49 -11.87 -0.97 12.37
C GLY A 49 -11.40 -0.90 10.92
N ILE A 50 -10.35 -0.12 10.70
CA ILE A 50 -9.63 -0.02 9.43
C ILE A 50 -8.16 -0.28 9.69
N ASN A 51 -7.54 -1.14 8.89
CA ASN A 51 -6.09 -1.24 8.81
C ASN A 51 -5.60 -0.58 7.52
N LEU A 52 -4.81 0.47 7.65
CA LEU A 52 -4.16 1.15 6.53
C LEU A 52 -2.73 0.63 6.40
N LEU A 53 -2.38 0.15 5.21
CA LEU A 53 -1.08 -0.42 4.87
C LEU A 53 -0.33 0.49 3.90
N PHE A 54 1.01 0.40 3.88
CA PHE A 54 1.89 1.17 3.00
C PHE A 54 1.81 2.69 3.21
N LEU A 55 1.75 3.12 4.47
CA LEU A 55 1.78 4.52 4.90
C LEU A 55 3.22 4.95 5.22
N PRO A 56 3.92 5.70 4.35
CA PRO A 56 5.26 6.15 4.64
C PRO A 56 5.31 6.95 5.96
N GLY A 57 6.39 6.80 6.73
CA GLY A 57 6.60 7.59 7.94
C GLY A 57 6.46 9.10 7.69
N GLY A 58 5.86 9.81 8.64
CA GLY A 58 5.58 11.24 8.55
C GLY A 58 4.25 11.60 7.87
N SER A 59 3.51 10.64 7.31
CA SER A 59 2.20 10.87 6.70
C SER A 59 1.15 11.30 7.73
N SER A 60 0.18 12.11 7.34
CA SER A 60 -1.03 12.42 8.11
C SER A 60 -2.22 11.61 7.59
N VAL A 61 -3.08 11.18 8.51
CA VAL A 61 -4.33 10.48 8.19
C VAL A 61 -5.51 11.26 8.75
N SER A 62 -6.56 11.43 7.95
CA SER A 62 -7.85 11.96 8.35
C SER A 62 -8.99 10.98 8.04
N VAL A 63 -10.02 11.01 8.87
CA VAL A 63 -11.25 10.22 8.75
C VAL A 63 -12.43 11.17 8.71
N ASP A 64 -13.22 11.11 7.65
CA ASP A 64 -14.37 11.99 7.39
C ASP A 64 -14.02 13.48 7.49
N GLY A 65 -12.85 13.84 6.96
CA GLY A 65 -12.33 15.21 6.96
C GLY A 65 -11.72 15.67 8.29
N LYS A 66 -11.75 14.85 9.34
CA LYS A 66 -11.15 15.18 10.64
C LYS A 66 -9.77 14.53 10.76
N PHE A 67 -8.76 15.32 11.15
CA PHE A 67 -7.43 14.80 11.45
C PHE A 67 -7.51 13.70 12.52
N TYR A 68 -6.87 12.56 12.25
CA TYR A 68 -6.84 11.43 13.17
C TYR A 68 -5.46 11.28 13.81
N LYS A 69 -4.41 11.12 13.00
CA LYS A 69 -3.05 10.86 13.50
C LYS A 69 -1.97 11.17 12.46
N LYS A 70 -0.79 11.57 12.92
CA LYS A 70 0.46 11.59 12.13
C LYS A 70 1.26 10.30 12.38
N ILE A 71 1.71 9.66 11.31
CA ILE A 71 2.41 8.38 11.34
C ILE A 71 3.85 8.61 11.80
N PRO A 72 4.33 7.87 12.82
CA PRO A 72 5.74 7.89 13.22
C PRO A 72 6.67 7.50 12.07
N VAL A 73 7.90 7.99 12.07
CA VAL A 73 8.87 7.77 10.98
C VAL A 73 9.14 6.27 10.71
N PHE A 74 9.12 5.44 11.75
CA PHE A 74 9.42 4.00 11.68
C PHE A 74 8.17 3.10 11.55
N SER A 75 7.00 3.67 11.26
CA SER A 75 5.75 2.93 11.11
C SER A 75 5.25 3.04 9.68
N ASP A 76 4.82 1.91 9.10
CA ASP A 76 4.30 1.80 7.72
C ASP A 76 2.81 1.44 7.65
N GLN A 77 2.17 1.29 8.81
CA GLN A 77 0.77 0.90 8.95
C GLN A 77 0.07 1.67 10.08
N LEU A 78 -1.26 1.75 9.99
CA LEU A 78 -2.12 2.35 11.00
C LEU A 78 -3.41 1.55 11.17
N PHE A 79 -3.65 1.07 12.40
CA PHE A 79 -4.93 0.48 12.77
C PHE A 79 -5.81 1.49 13.50
N ILE A 80 -6.99 1.77 12.92
CA ILE A 80 -8.01 2.66 13.46
C ILE A 80 -9.15 1.81 14.01
N GLN A 81 -9.40 1.88 15.32
CA GLN A 81 -10.46 1.12 16.01
C GLN A 81 -11.62 2.02 16.42
N GLY A 82 -12.77 1.41 16.75
CA GLY A 82 -13.91 2.12 17.32
C GLY A 82 -14.68 2.98 16.31
N LEU A 83 -14.53 2.69 15.02
CA LEU A 83 -15.29 3.37 13.96
C LEU A 83 -16.72 2.84 13.94
N ASN A 84 -17.68 3.75 13.77
CA ASN A 84 -19.07 3.36 13.59
C ASN A 84 -19.21 2.51 12.32
N THR A 85 -20.23 1.67 12.26
CA THR A 85 -20.54 0.97 11.01
C THR A 85 -21.04 1.96 9.96
N GLY A 86 -20.64 1.77 8.71
CA GLY A 86 -21.00 2.65 7.61
C GLY A 86 -19.82 2.94 6.69
N ILE A 87 -20.03 3.83 5.72
CA ILE A 87 -18.98 4.24 4.78
C ILE A 87 -18.23 5.43 5.36
N HIS A 88 -16.91 5.27 5.50
CA HIS A 88 -16.02 6.33 5.98
C HIS A 88 -15.08 6.77 4.87
N THR A 89 -14.85 8.08 4.75
CA THR A 89 -13.86 8.63 3.83
C THR A 89 -12.52 8.76 4.54
N ILE A 90 -11.53 8.01 4.07
CA ILE A 90 -10.17 8.04 4.57
C ILE A 90 -9.31 8.82 3.60
N ARG A 91 -8.51 9.75 4.13
CA ARG A 91 -7.52 10.50 3.37
C ARG A 91 -6.16 10.37 4.05
N ALA A 92 -5.15 10.00 3.27
CA ALA A 92 -3.76 9.98 3.68
C ALA A 92 -2.97 10.98 2.86
N GLU A 93 -2.08 11.72 3.51
CA GLU A 93 -1.30 12.77 2.88
C GLU A 93 0.13 12.77 3.41
N LYS A 94 1.08 13.18 2.59
CA LYS A 94 2.45 13.45 2.96
C LYS A 94 2.97 14.60 2.11
N GLU A 95 3.81 15.45 2.69
CA GLU A 95 4.43 16.56 1.98
C GLU A 95 5.21 16.06 0.77
N ASN A 96 5.04 16.71 -0.39
CA ASN A 96 5.62 16.34 -1.69
C ASN A 96 5.10 15.02 -2.29
N TYR A 97 3.96 14.50 -1.82
CA TYR A 97 3.31 13.31 -2.38
C TYR A 97 1.88 13.63 -2.80
N TYR A 98 1.36 12.90 -3.79
CA TYR A 98 -0.06 12.97 -4.13
C TYR A 98 -0.92 12.39 -2.99
N PRO A 99 -2.04 13.03 -2.64
CA PRO A 99 -2.91 12.54 -1.58
C PRO A 99 -3.66 11.29 -2.04
N TRP A 100 -3.89 10.37 -1.11
CA TRP A 100 -4.70 9.19 -1.33
C TRP A 100 -6.06 9.34 -0.64
N ILE A 101 -7.15 9.05 -1.34
CA ILE A 101 -8.51 9.07 -0.78
C ILE A 101 -9.25 7.79 -1.11
N LYS A 102 -9.93 7.18 -0.13
CA LYS A 102 -10.89 6.09 -0.34
C LYS A 102 -12.09 6.16 0.58
N ARG A 103 -13.22 5.67 0.08
CA ARG A 103 -14.43 5.35 0.86
C ARG A 103 -14.41 3.87 1.20
N LEU A 104 -14.28 3.55 2.48
CA LEU A 104 -14.19 2.19 3.00
C LEU A 104 -15.44 1.86 3.82
N GLU A 105 -16.05 0.70 3.56
CA GLU A 105 -17.22 0.23 4.31
C GLU A 105 -16.78 -0.48 5.59
N ILE A 106 -17.24 0.03 6.72
CA ILE A 106 -16.97 -0.51 8.05
C ILE A 106 -18.14 -1.35 8.49
N LYS A 107 -17.86 -2.64 8.70
CA LYS A 107 -18.83 -3.62 9.20
C LYS A 107 -18.56 -3.90 10.67
N ALA A 108 -19.63 -4.16 11.41
CA ALA A 108 -19.56 -4.51 12.82
C ALA A 108 -18.57 -5.67 13.01
N GLN A 109 -17.62 -5.48 13.95
CA GLN A 109 -16.65 -6.50 14.37
C GLN A 109 -15.74 -7.01 13.22
N LYS A 110 -15.61 -6.23 12.14
CA LYS A 110 -14.72 -6.52 11.02
C LYS A 110 -13.71 -5.40 10.84
N VAL A 111 -12.57 -5.77 10.26
CA VAL A 111 -11.51 -4.84 9.88
C VAL A 111 -11.51 -4.70 8.36
N ALA A 112 -11.79 -3.50 7.87
CA ALA A 112 -11.57 -3.14 6.48
C ALA A 112 -10.08 -2.87 6.24
N VAL A 113 -9.59 -3.10 5.02
CA VAL A 113 -8.18 -2.86 4.68
C VAL A 113 -8.08 -1.78 3.61
N GLY A 114 -7.26 -0.75 3.86
CA GLY A 114 -6.90 0.26 2.88
C GLY A 114 -5.44 0.12 2.49
N TYR A 115 -5.16 0.01 1.18
CA TYR A 115 -3.79 -0.03 0.66
C TYR A 115 -3.43 1.36 0.16
N VAL A 116 -2.73 2.13 0.99
CA VAL A 116 -2.48 3.55 0.71
C VAL A 116 -1.45 3.67 -0.41
N LEU A 117 -1.74 4.45 -1.45
CA LEU A 117 -0.81 4.76 -2.53
C LEU A 117 -0.41 6.24 -2.45
N LEU A 118 0.73 6.53 -1.80
CA LEU A 118 1.37 7.84 -1.83
C LEU A 118 2.54 7.79 -2.82
N VAL A 119 2.47 8.60 -3.87
CA VAL A 119 3.50 8.69 -4.91
C VAL A 119 4.13 10.09 -4.84
N PRO A 120 5.47 10.21 -4.83
CA PRO A 120 6.11 11.52 -4.79
C PRO A 120 5.78 12.30 -6.06
N VAL A 121 5.53 13.61 -5.89
CA VAL A 121 5.24 14.52 -7.01
C VAL A 121 6.46 14.67 -7.90
N ASN A 122 7.66 14.68 -7.30
CA ASN A 122 8.95 14.73 -7.99
C ASN A 122 9.78 13.52 -7.58
N PRO A 123 9.77 12.42 -8.36
CA PRO A 123 10.60 11.27 -8.07
C PRO A 123 12.09 11.59 -8.23
N GLU A 124 12.96 10.92 -7.46
CA GLU A 124 14.41 11.08 -7.61
C GLU A 124 14.87 10.35 -8.88
N ILE A 125 15.60 11.07 -9.73
CA ILE A 125 16.05 10.59 -11.04
C ILE A 125 17.58 10.53 -11.05
N LYS A 126 18.14 9.34 -11.28
CA LYS A 126 19.59 9.14 -11.39
C LYS A 126 19.97 8.53 -12.73
N ASN A 127 20.81 9.23 -13.49
CA ASN A 127 21.36 8.71 -14.74
C ASN A 127 22.42 7.62 -14.46
N ILE A 128 22.29 6.49 -15.16
CA ILE A 128 23.32 5.45 -15.21
C ILE A 128 24.18 5.70 -16.46
N PRO A 129 25.47 6.04 -16.30
CA PRO A 129 26.31 6.40 -17.43
C PRO A 129 26.59 5.16 -18.30
N ARG A 130 26.53 5.34 -19.63
CA ARG A 130 26.89 4.32 -20.62
C ARG A 130 28.37 3.98 -20.57
N TYR A 131 29.19 4.96 -20.24
CA TYR A 131 30.64 4.90 -20.27
C TYR A 131 31.21 5.41 -18.94
N ILE A 132 32.25 4.73 -18.43
CA ILE A 132 32.96 5.12 -17.21
C ILE A 132 34.38 5.54 -17.61
N PRO A 133 34.86 6.72 -17.16
CA PRO A 133 36.23 7.13 -17.38
C PRO A 133 37.18 6.09 -16.78
N ILE A 134 38.13 5.59 -17.56
CA ILE A 134 39.15 4.67 -17.05
C ILE A 134 40.20 5.52 -16.33
N THR A 135 40.29 5.38 -15.00
CA THR A 135 41.31 6.05 -14.19
C THR A 135 42.71 5.73 -14.70
N GLY A 136 43.49 6.78 -15.02
CA GLY A 136 44.87 6.66 -15.52
C GLY A 136 45.03 6.60 -17.04
N ARG A 137 43.98 6.80 -17.86
CA ARG A 137 44.07 6.93 -19.33
C ARG A 137 43.65 8.32 -19.81
N LYS A 138 44.10 8.69 -21.02
CA LYS A 138 43.76 9.97 -21.67
C LYS A 138 42.24 10.16 -21.76
N PRO A 139 41.73 11.41 -21.68
CA PRO A 139 40.32 11.72 -21.95
C PRO A 139 39.90 11.13 -23.31
N GLY A 140 38.79 10.39 -23.35
CA GLY A 140 38.24 9.80 -24.58
C GLY A 140 38.43 8.29 -24.76
N VAL A 141 39.07 7.58 -23.82
CA VAL A 141 39.06 6.11 -23.76
C VAL A 141 38.18 5.67 -22.58
N ASP A 142 36.87 5.71 -22.80
CA ASP A 142 35.92 5.27 -21.78
C ASP A 142 35.58 3.78 -21.94
N GLY A 143 35.52 3.05 -20.83
CA GLY A 143 35.04 1.67 -20.82
C GLY A 143 33.52 1.65 -20.73
N GLN A 144 32.84 0.77 -21.49
CA GLN A 144 31.40 0.60 -21.35
C GLN A 144 31.07 0.12 -19.93
N SER A 145 30.12 0.79 -19.28
CA SER A 145 29.64 0.41 -17.95
C SER A 145 29.00 -0.99 -18.01
N ARG A 146 29.55 -1.96 -17.27
CA ARG A 146 28.95 -3.31 -17.17
C ARG A 146 27.49 -3.24 -16.73
N GLN A 147 27.21 -2.41 -15.72
CA GLN A 147 25.85 -2.18 -15.24
C GLN A 147 24.92 -1.66 -16.34
N TYR A 148 25.39 -0.74 -17.18
CA TYR A 148 24.60 -0.23 -18.31
C TYR A 148 24.38 -1.32 -19.36
N ALA A 149 25.40 -2.10 -19.71
CA ALA A 149 25.31 -3.18 -20.68
C ALA A 149 24.33 -4.29 -20.23
N ASP A 150 24.39 -4.69 -18.96
CA ASP A 150 23.48 -5.69 -18.41
C ASP A 150 22.02 -5.18 -18.42
N LEU A 151 21.80 -3.93 -17.99
CA LEU A 151 20.47 -3.33 -17.97
C LEU A 151 19.89 -3.10 -19.37
N SER A 152 20.71 -2.70 -20.35
CA SER A 152 20.24 -2.48 -21.73
C SER A 152 19.77 -3.77 -22.37
N VAL A 153 20.46 -4.89 -22.14
CA VAL A 153 20.03 -6.22 -22.59
C VAL A 153 18.70 -6.63 -21.95
N ILE A 154 18.53 -6.40 -20.64
CA ILE A 154 17.28 -6.73 -19.93
C ILE A 154 16.11 -5.87 -20.43
N LEU A 155 16.32 -4.57 -20.60
CA LEU A 155 15.30 -3.63 -21.10
C LEU A 155 14.89 -3.96 -22.54
N GLN A 156 15.82 -4.45 -23.38
CA GLN A 156 15.48 -4.94 -24.72
C GLN A 156 14.69 -6.26 -24.67
N LYS A 157 15.05 -7.19 -23.77
CA LYS A 157 14.37 -8.49 -23.62
C LYS A 157 12.94 -8.36 -23.07
N ASN A 158 12.71 -7.45 -22.13
CA ASN A 158 11.41 -7.23 -21.51
C ASN A 158 10.34 -6.72 -22.50
N ASN A 159 10.74 -6.00 -23.55
CA ASN A 159 9.84 -5.61 -24.64
C ASN A 159 9.20 -6.80 -25.39
N ILE A 160 9.77 -8.01 -25.29
CA ILE A 160 9.39 -9.17 -26.13
C ILE A 160 8.48 -10.14 -25.37
N THR A 161 8.63 -10.32 -24.06
CA THR A 161 8.15 -11.54 -23.36
C THR A 161 6.91 -11.37 -22.47
N GLY A 162 6.30 -10.20 -22.39
CA GLY A 162 5.53 -9.86 -21.20
C GLY A 162 4.00 -9.78 -21.25
N LYS A 163 3.24 -10.74 -21.79
CA LYS A 163 1.75 -10.64 -21.70
C LYS A 163 1.18 -10.82 -20.29
N ILE A 164 1.94 -11.43 -19.37
CA ILE A 164 1.51 -11.77 -18.00
C ILE A 164 2.64 -11.40 -17.03
N ARG A 165 2.31 -10.86 -15.84
CA ARG A 165 3.23 -10.73 -14.69
C ARG A 165 2.60 -11.35 -13.45
N ILE A 166 3.45 -11.85 -12.56
CA ILE A 166 3.02 -12.48 -11.32
C ILE A 166 3.88 -11.96 -10.17
N LYS A 167 3.24 -11.42 -9.13
CA LYS A 167 3.91 -11.04 -7.87
C LYS A 167 3.12 -11.57 -6.70
N LYS A 168 3.81 -12.31 -5.82
CA LYS A 168 3.19 -13.12 -4.76
C LYS A 168 2.08 -14.04 -5.33
N LYS A 169 0.81 -13.75 -5.03
CA LYS A 169 -0.35 -14.50 -5.52
C LYS A 169 -1.29 -13.63 -6.37
N VAL A 170 -0.84 -12.48 -6.83
CA VAL A 170 -1.56 -11.63 -7.79
C VAL A 170 -0.97 -11.85 -9.18
N VAL A 171 -1.84 -12.05 -10.16
CA VAL A 171 -1.48 -12.21 -11.57
C VAL A 171 -2.10 -11.07 -12.34
N ILE A 172 -1.31 -10.35 -13.12
CA ILE A 172 -1.77 -9.30 -14.03
C ILE A 172 -1.43 -9.66 -15.47
N TRP A 173 -2.27 -9.25 -16.42
CA TRP A 173 -2.04 -9.51 -17.83
C TRP A 173 -2.75 -8.49 -18.71
N ARG A 174 -2.29 -8.35 -19.95
CA ARG A 174 -2.92 -7.48 -20.95
C ARG A 174 -3.68 -8.28 -22.02
N GLU A 175 -4.81 -7.76 -22.44
CA GLU A 175 -5.52 -8.18 -23.65
C GLU A 175 -5.90 -6.94 -24.45
N GLY A 176 -5.15 -6.67 -25.53
CA GLY A 176 -5.25 -5.42 -26.27
C GLY A 176 -4.99 -4.21 -25.35
N LYS A 177 -5.95 -3.27 -25.31
CA LYS A 177 -5.90 -2.05 -24.48
C LYS A 177 -6.38 -2.23 -23.03
N ARG A 178 -6.57 -3.48 -22.57
CA ARG A 178 -7.10 -3.77 -21.23
C ARG A 178 -6.07 -4.49 -20.38
N ILE A 179 -5.89 -4.05 -19.14
CA ILE A 179 -5.13 -4.78 -18.11
C ILE A 179 -6.11 -5.41 -17.15
N PHE A 180 -5.89 -6.69 -16.89
CA PHE A 180 -6.66 -7.48 -15.96
C PHE A 180 -5.80 -7.95 -14.79
N ALA A 181 -6.45 -8.25 -13.66
CA ALA A 181 -5.85 -8.90 -12.51
C ALA A 181 -6.71 -10.03 -11.94
N ARG A 182 -6.05 -11.01 -11.33
CA ARG A 182 -6.71 -12.07 -10.55
C ARG A 182 -5.85 -12.53 -9.37
N TRP A 183 -6.53 -13.03 -8.35
CA TRP A 183 -5.90 -13.72 -7.22
C TRP A 183 -5.75 -15.22 -7.51
N LYS A 184 -4.56 -15.78 -7.26
CA LYS A 184 -4.27 -17.22 -7.39
C LYS A 184 -4.07 -17.94 -6.03
N GLY A 185 -4.41 -17.29 -4.92
CA GLY A 185 -4.28 -17.84 -3.58
C GLY A 185 -5.58 -18.47 -3.06
N ARG A 186 -5.64 -18.71 -1.74
CA ARG A 186 -6.84 -19.25 -1.09
C ARG A 186 -7.98 -18.24 -1.14
N LYS A 187 -9.21 -18.71 -1.39
CA LYS A 187 -10.44 -17.88 -1.50
C LYS A 187 -10.67 -16.98 -0.29
N LYS A 188 -10.48 -17.51 0.92
CA LYS A 188 -10.65 -16.77 2.18
C LYS A 188 -9.64 -15.64 2.38
N MET A 189 -8.57 -15.63 1.58
CA MET A 189 -7.48 -14.65 1.64
C MET A 189 -7.47 -13.73 0.41
N THR A 190 -8.52 -13.73 -0.42
CA THR A 190 -8.61 -12.83 -1.57
C THR A 190 -8.62 -11.38 -1.05
N PRO A 191 -7.69 -10.52 -1.51
CA PRO A 191 -7.71 -9.11 -1.13
C PRO A 191 -9.01 -8.44 -1.54
N GLU A 192 -9.53 -7.54 -0.70
CA GLU A 192 -10.85 -6.91 -0.89
C GLU A 192 -11.01 -6.25 -2.26
N PHE A 193 -9.94 -5.65 -2.78
CA PHE A 193 -9.89 -5.03 -4.12
C PHE A 193 -9.96 -6.02 -5.31
N LEU A 194 -9.95 -7.34 -5.06
CA LEU A 194 -10.12 -8.40 -6.07
C LEU A 194 -11.30 -9.32 -5.76
N VAL A 195 -12.12 -9.02 -4.75
CA VAL A 195 -13.20 -9.91 -4.29
C VAL A 195 -14.31 -10.08 -5.31
N ASP A 196 -14.54 -9.09 -6.18
CA ASP A 196 -15.71 -9.05 -7.06
C ASP A 196 -15.77 -10.13 -8.14
N ASN A 197 -14.73 -10.95 -8.34
CA ASN A 197 -14.75 -11.93 -9.43
C ASN A 197 -14.07 -13.25 -9.05
N PHE A 198 -14.89 -14.29 -8.90
CA PHE A 198 -14.52 -15.68 -8.63
C PHE A 198 -13.49 -16.22 -9.63
N PHE A 199 -12.70 -17.20 -9.17
CA PHE A 199 -11.62 -18.03 -9.77
C PHE A 199 -11.42 -18.09 -11.31
N PHE A 200 -12.42 -17.78 -12.14
CA PHE A 200 -12.36 -17.80 -13.60
C PHE A 200 -12.65 -16.46 -14.29
N LYS A 201 -13.16 -15.43 -13.58
CA LYS A 201 -13.37 -14.08 -14.13
C LYS A 201 -12.21 -13.17 -13.78
N LYS A 202 -11.81 -12.39 -14.78
CA LYS A 202 -10.72 -11.43 -14.74
C LYS A 202 -11.23 -10.07 -14.26
N ASN A 203 -10.56 -9.46 -13.28
CA ASN A 203 -10.90 -8.10 -12.86
C ASN A 203 -10.28 -7.13 -13.85
N LEU A 204 -11.09 -6.37 -14.59
CA LEU A 204 -10.58 -5.27 -15.40
C LEU A 204 -9.98 -4.25 -14.45
N ILE A 205 -8.67 -4.02 -14.51
CA ILE A 205 -7.96 -3.04 -13.69
C ILE A 205 -7.85 -1.72 -14.42
N TYR A 206 -7.49 -1.76 -15.70
CA TYR A 206 -7.25 -0.55 -16.48
C TYR A 206 -7.70 -0.72 -17.93
N GLN A 207 -8.23 0.37 -18.50
CA GLN A 207 -8.61 0.48 -19.91
C GLN A 207 -7.83 1.67 -20.48
N ALA A 208 -6.85 1.37 -21.33
CA ALA A 208 -6.00 2.37 -21.97
C ALA A 208 -6.78 3.14 -23.05
N LYS A 209 -6.37 4.39 -23.26
CA LYS A 209 -6.80 5.23 -24.39
C LYS A 209 -5.93 4.96 -25.61
N GLY A 210 -4.62 4.89 -25.41
CA GLY A 210 -3.56 4.52 -26.36
C GLY A 210 -3.22 3.03 -26.34
N GLU A 211 -2.12 2.68 -27.01
CA GLU A 211 -1.53 1.35 -26.94
C GLU A 211 -0.77 1.17 -25.62
N ILE A 212 -0.97 0.04 -24.95
CA ILE A 212 -0.17 -0.35 -23.77
C ILE A 212 1.13 -0.94 -24.30
N LEU A 213 2.24 -0.24 -24.01
CA LEU A 213 3.57 -0.63 -24.46
C LEU A 213 4.17 -1.69 -23.51
N ASP A 214 4.12 -1.43 -22.21
CA ASP A 214 4.50 -2.40 -21.19
C ASP A 214 3.76 -2.15 -19.86
N PHE A 215 3.82 -3.12 -18.95
CA PHE A 215 3.26 -3.03 -17.61
C PHE A 215 3.99 -3.97 -16.64
N ASP A 216 4.09 -3.55 -15.38
CA ASP A 216 4.60 -4.38 -14.30
C ASP A 216 3.96 -4.01 -12.97
N PHE A 217 4.31 -4.71 -11.90
CA PHE A 217 3.96 -4.31 -10.55
C PHE A 217 4.79 -3.11 -10.11
N TYR A 218 4.17 -2.23 -9.34
CA TYR A 218 4.89 -1.18 -8.62
C TYR A 218 5.92 -1.81 -7.64
N PRO A 219 7.12 -1.22 -7.49
CA PRO A 219 8.12 -1.63 -6.50
C PRO A 219 7.57 -2.00 -5.13
N GLY A 220 7.94 -3.17 -4.61
CA GLY A 220 7.52 -3.68 -3.29
C GLY A 220 6.03 -4.07 -3.16
N ARG A 221 5.19 -3.65 -4.10
CA ARG A 221 3.72 -3.76 -4.02
C ARG A 221 3.17 -4.84 -4.94
N ASN A 222 2.01 -5.39 -4.58
CA ASN A 222 1.27 -6.37 -5.40
C ASN A 222 -0.21 -5.99 -5.60
N ASP A 223 -0.56 -4.79 -5.18
CA ASP A 223 -1.86 -4.12 -5.25
C ASP A 223 -1.83 -2.89 -6.19
N THR A 224 -0.66 -2.54 -6.72
CA THR A 224 -0.44 -1.37 -7.59
C THR A 224 0.36 -1.78 -8.83
N ILE A 225 0.04 -1.21 -9.97
CA ILE A 225 0.68 -1.47 -11.27
C ILE A 225 1.34 -0.22 -11.84
N LEU A 226 2.47 -0.43 -12.52
CA LEU A 226 3.09 0.52 -13.43
C LEU A 226 2.65 0.19 -14.86
N ILE A 227 2.32 1.22 -15.63
CA ILE A 227 1.87 1.10 -17.01
C ILE A 227 2.65 2.09 -17.85
N SER A 228 3.14 1.64 -18.99
CA SER A 228 3.59 2.50 -20.07
C SER A 228 2.59 2.48 -21.21
N GLU A 229 2.15 3.66 -21.61
CA GLU A 229 1.13 3.85 -22.63
C GLU A 229 1.57 4.89 -23.66
N HIS A 230 1.42 4.55 -24.93
CA HIS A 230 1.74 5.45 -26.03
C HIS A 230 0.95 6.77 -25.90
N GLY A 231 1.68 7.89 -25.91
CA GLY A 231 1.12 9.24 -25.75
C GLY A 231 0.79 9.67 -24.31
N HIS A 232 0.96 8.78 -23.31
CA HIS A 232 0.65 9.09 -21.90
C HIS A 232 1.86 8.91 -20.96
N GLY A 233 2.91 8.20 -21.42
CA GLY A 233 4.16 8.00 -20.69
C GLY A 233 4.07 6.82 -19.73
N ILE A 234 4.84 6.89 -18.64
CA ILE A 234 4.82 5.92 -17.54
C ILE A 234 4.00 6.49 -16.37
N PHE A 235 3.04 5.74 -15.89
CA PHE A 235 2.24 6.09 -14.71
C PHE A 235 1.96 4.88 -13.84
N THR A 236 1.58 5.14 -12.60
CA THR A 236 1.18 4.13 -11.63
C THR A 236 -0.32 4.22 -11.36
N LEU A 237 -0.93 3.07 -11.04
CA LEU A 237 -2.36 2.93 -10.79
C LEU A 237 -2.58 1.86 -9.71
N GLU A 238 -3.35 2.17 -8.67
CA GLU A 238 -3.78 1.14 -7.71
C GLU A 238 -4.83 0.20 -8.33
N MET A 239 -4.85 -1.07 -7.94
CA MET A 239 -5.89 -2.02 -8.38
C MET A 239 -7.24 -1.79 -7.69
N ASP A 240 -7.23 -1.09 -6.56
CA ASP A 240 -8.42 -0.80 -5.76
C ASP A 240 -9.31 0.26 -6.41
N LYS A 241 -10.48 -0.17 -6.87
CA LYS A 241 -11.47 0.66 -7.56
C LYS A 241 -12.55 1.22 -6.64
N ARG A 242 -12.45 1.02 -5.32
CA ARG A 242 -13.43 1.57 -4.38
C ARG A 242 -13.52 3.09 -4.55
N PRO A 243 -14.70 3.71 -4.34
CA PRO A 243 -14.88 5.15 -4.50
C PRO A 243 -13.92 5.98 -3.64
N PRO A 244 -13.74 7.29 -3.90
CA PRO A 244 -14.41 8.07 -4.95
C PRO A 244 -13.84 7.86 -6.36
N TYR A 245 -12.57 7.49 -6.47
CA TYR A 245 -11.88 7.25 -7.73
C TYR A 245 -10.72 6.27 -7.50
N GLN A 246 -10.20 5.71 -8.59
CA GLN A 246 -8.98 4.90 -8.59
C GLN A 246 -7.76 5.83 -8.64
N ASN A 247 -6.88 5.76 -7.64
CA ASN A 247 -5.69 6.61 -7.57
C ASN A 247 -4.72 6.23 -8.67
N ALA A 248 -4.36 7.22 -9.49
CA ALA A 248 -3.45 7.10 -10.62
C ALA A 248 -2.53 8.32 -10.66
N HIS A 249 -1.23 8.10 -10.80
CA HIS A 249 -0.25 9.18 -10.77
C HIS A 249 0.79 9.00 -11.86
N LYS A 250 1.09 10.08 -12.58
CA LYS A 250 2.11 10.06 -13.63
C LYS A 250 3.49 10.01 -12.99
N ILE A 251 4.36 9.14 -13.51
CA ILE A 251 5.75 9.02 -13.08
C ILE A 251 6.66 9.75 -14.07
N MET A 252 6.43 9.58 -15.37
CA MET A 252 7.26 10.16 -16.42
C MET A 252 6.46 10.38 -17.71
N VAL A 253 6.61 11.55 -18.35
CA VAL A 253 5.77 11.95 -19.49
C VAL A 253 6.25 11.37 -20.82
N ASN A 254 7.56 11.41 -21.08
CA ASN A 254 8.12 11.13 -22.42
C ASN A 254 8.72 9.74 -22.57
N ALA A 255 8.81 8.96 -21.49
CA ALA A 255 9.34 7.60 -21.55
C ALA A 255 8.26 6.56 -21.83
N CYS A 256 8.67 5.56 -22.61
CA CYS A 256 7.81 4.48 -23.07
C CYS A 256 8.36 3.08 -22.79
N ASN A 257 9.61 2.98 -22.31
CA ASN A 257 10.26 1.70 -22.03
C ASN A 257 10.81 1.72 -20.60
N PHE A 258 10.35 0.79 -19.79
CA PHE A 258 10.82 0.60 -18.42
C PHE A 258 10.96 -0.87 -18.07
N ALA A 259 11.73 -1.14 -17.03
CA ALA A 259 11.76 -2.43 -16.36
C ALA A 259 11.75 -2.22 -14.86
N VAL A 260 11.11 -3.15 -14.14
CA VAL A 260 11.21 -3.24 -12.68
C VAL A 260 12.15 -4.39 -12.36
N ILE A 261 13.33 -4.09 -11.83
CA ILE A 261 14.37 -5.07 -11.51
C ILE A 261 14.72 -4.90 -10.04
N ASN A 262 14.57 -5.97 -9.25
CA ASN A 262 14.80 -5.94 -7.80
C ASN A 262 14.07 -4.79 -7.09
N ASP A 263 12.79 -4.57 -7.45
CA ASP A 263 11.95 -3.47 -6.94
C ASP A 263 12.53 -2.06 -7.22
N ILE A 264 13.36 -1.91 -8.26
CA ILE A 264 13.84 -0.60 -8.75
C ILE A 264 13.33 -0.39 -10.17
N ILE A 265 12.89 0.83 -10.46
CA ILE A 265 12.41 1.21 -11.79
C ILE A 265 13.60 1.74 -12.59
N TYR A 266 13.83 1.10 -13.74
CA TYR A 266 14.75 1.55 -14.76
C TYR A 266 13.98 1.97 -15.99
N VAL A 267 14.29 3.16 -16.51
CA VAL A 267 13.68 3.71 -17.71
C VAL A 267 14.75 3.86 -18.78
N HIS A 268 14.45 3.43 -19.99
CA HIS A 268 15.34 3.60 -21.14
C HIS A 268 14.81 4.69 -22.07
N GLU A 269 15.57 5.77 -22.22
CA GLU A 269 15.21 6.93 -23.04
C GLU A 269 16.45 7.48 -23.74
N ASN A 270 16.43 7.62 -25.07
CA ASN A 270 17.50 8.26 -25.86
C ASN A 270 18.93 7.77 -25.54
N GLU A 271 19.12 6.45 -25.53
CA GLU A 271 20.39 5.79 -25.12
C GLU A 271 20.85 6.07 -23.67
N LYS A 272 19.98 6.61 -22.82
CA LYS A 272 20.24 6.75 -21.39
C LYS A 272 19.40 5.74 -20.62
N ILE A 273 20.01 5.18 -19.57
CA ILE A 273 19.29 4.39 -18.58
C ILE A 273 19.14 5.27 -17.35
N ILE A 274 17.90 5.44 -16.94
CA ILE A 274 17.49 6.31 -15.85
C ILE A 274 16.96 5.43 -14.74
N LEU A 275 17.53 5.56 -13.55
CA LEU A 275 16.99 4.98 -12.33
C LEU A 275 15.98 5.96 -11.74
N VAL A 276 14.77 5.48 -11.46
CA VAL A 276 13.69 6.26 -10.83
C VAL A 276 13.42 5.71 -9.43
N ARG A 277 13.61 6.54 -8.40
CA ARG A 277 13.22 6.22 -7.02
C ARG A 277 11.95 6.95 -6.63
N LEU A 278 11.07 6.24 -5.93
CA LEU A 278 9.76 6.72 -5.53
C LEU A 278 9.64 6.91 -4.00
N GLU A 279 10.78 7.02 -3.31
CA GLU A 279 10.89 7.21 -1.85
C GLU A 279 11.73 8.44 -1.52
#